data_AF-A0A0V7ZWE6-F1
#
_entry.id   AF-A0A0V7ZWE6-F1
#
_cell.length_a   1.000
_cell.length_b   1.000
_cell.length_c   1.000
_cell.angle_alpha   90.00
_cell.angle_beta   90.00
_cell.angle_gamma   90.00
#
_symmetry.space_group_name_H-M   'P 1'
#
loop_
_entity.id
_entity.type
_entity.pdbx_description
1 polymer ?
#
loop_
_entity_poly.entity_id
_entity_poly.type
_entity_poly.pdbx_seq_one_letter_code
_entity_poly.pdbx_strand_id
1 'polypeptide(L)'
;MKKYCSYVAISLLISFGFILKAITPLGMRKAVAIPVPNAYINFAGAGGDFKSRQATFQVSDQTTITKIEKNLRLYEVHLAKMIELTYDFCEDRAADYIVHWNYQADDGKIFMGNFPLSCELARKIFQRFGTGEREKVTLDYRGKIVYEHIATLALDSKNSKQFASLVQTLKPQCIEVTKKKICPGDRPTF
;
A
#
# COMPACT_ATOMS: atom_id res chain seq x y z
N MET A 1 -73.85 -53.67 -19.85
CA MET A 1 -72.59 -53.88 -20.59
C MET A 1 -71.50 -53.14 -19.82
N LYS A 2 -70.62 -53.81 -19.03
CA LYS A 2 -69.22 -54.19 -19.37
C LYS A 2 -68.46 -53.00 -20.01
N LYS A 3 -67.33 -52.45 -19.49
CA LYS A 3 -66.18 -53.02 -18.75
C LYS A 3 -65.44 -51.97 -17.92
N TYR A 4 -64.71 -52.47 -16.90
CA TYR A 4 -63.64 -51.84 -16.13
C TYR A 4 -62.42 -51.40 -16.97
N CYS A 5 -61.66 -50.42 -16.49
CA CYS A 5 -60.20 -50.52 -16.36
C CYS A 5 -59.60 -49.44 -15.44
N SER A 6 -59.03 -49.89 -14.32
CA SER A 6 -58.14 -49.13 -13.42
C SER A 6 -56.78 -48.88 -14.07
N TYR A 7 -56.15 -47.74 -13.80
CA TYR A 7 -54.69 -47.68 -13.61
C TYR A 7 -54.36 -46.68 -12.51
N VAL A 8 -53.85 -47.25 -11.41
CA VAL A 8 -53.20 -46.55 -10.30
C VAL A 8 -51.78 -46.24 -10.76
N ALA A 9 -51.39 -44.96 -10.74
CA ALA A 9 -50.00 -44.55 -10.88
C ALA A 9 -49.52 -43.97 -9.56
N ILE A 10 -48.84 -44.82 -8.78
CA ILE A 10 -48.04 -44.44 -7.63
C ILE A 10 -46.79 -43.74 -8.16
N SER A 11 -46.65 -42.44 -7.91
CA SER A 11 -45.38 -41.74 -8.12
C SER A 11 -44.69 -41.55 -6.77
N LEU A 12 -43.60 -42.27 -6.58
CA LEU A 12 -42.67 -42.13 -5.46
C LEU A 12 -42.07 -40.72 -5.46
N LEU A 13 -42.36 -39.94 -4.43
CA LEU A 13 -41.56 -38.76 -4.08
C LEU A 13 -40.25 -39.23 -3.44
N ILE A 14 -39.18 -39.28 -4.23
CA ILE A 14 -37.82 -39.41 -3.69
C ILE A 14 -37.39 -38.02 -3.22
N SER A 15 -37.63 -37.72 -1.94
CA SER A 15 -37.05 -36.57 -1.26
C SER A 15 -35.54 -36.77 -1.13
N PHE A 16 -34.77 -36.33 -2.12
CA PHE A 16 -33.35 -36.05 -1.93
C PHE A 16 -33.24 -34.81 -1.03
N GLY A 17 -33.11 -35.06 0.27
CA GLY A 17 -32.61 -34.08 1.22
C GLY A 17 -31.17 -33.73 0.88
N PHE A 18 -30.98 -32.82 -0.08
CA PHE A 18 -29.71 -32.09 -0.20
C PHE A 18 -29.61 -31.21 1.04
N ILE A 19 -28.87 -31.71 2.03
CA ILE A 19 -28.29 -30.88 3.08
C ILE A 19 -27.39 -29.88 2.35
N LEU A 20 -27.91 -28.68 2.10
CA LEU A 20 -27.07 -27.52 1.83
C LEU A 20 -26.23 -27.32 3.10
N LYS A 21 -25.04 -27.91 3.14
CA LYS A 21 -23.98 -27.40 4.00
C LYS A 21 -23.79 -25.96 3.56
N ALA A 22 -24.19 -25.02 4.41
CA ALA A 22 -23.84 -23.62 4.28
C ALA A 22 -22.33 -23.58 4.02
N ILE A 23 -21.95 -23.19 2.81
CA ILE A 23 -20.57 -22.85 2.49
C ILE A 23 -20.32 -21.59 3.29
N THR A 24 -19.85 -21.74 4.53
CA THR A 24 -19.23 -20.63 5.25
C THR A 24 -18.13 -20.12 4.33
N PRO A 25 -18.18 -18.86 3.87
CA PRO A 25 -17.14 -18.33 3.02
C PRO A 25 -15.83 -18.52 3.77
N LEU A 26 -14.94 -19.35 3.21
CA LEU A 26 -13.58 -19.53 3.72
C LEU A 26 -13.03 -18.13 3.96
N GLY A 27 -12.73 -17.82 5.22
CA GLY A 27 -12.48 -16.47 5.69
C GLY A 27 -11.63 -15.69 4.70
N MET A 28 -12.24 -14.69 4.07
CA MET A 28 -11.50 -13.62 3.42
C MET A 28 -10.70 -12.97 4.53
N ARG A 29 -9.43 -13.37 4.69
CA ARG A 29 -8.48 -12.65 5.54
C ARG A 29 -8.49 -11.22 5.03
N LYS A 30 -9.08 -10.34 5.83
CA LYS A 30 -9.27 -8.92 5.51
C LYS A 30 -7.92 -8.35 5.11
N ALA A 31 -7.87 -7.58 4.03
CA ALA A 31 -6.68 -6.82 3.71
C ALA A 31 -6.43 -5.83 4.85
N VAL A 32 -5.39 -6.06 5.65
CA VAL A 32 -5.03 -5.22 6.79
C VAL A 32 -3.93 -4.25 6.37
N ALA A 33 -4.05 -2.97 6.74
CA ALA A 33 -2.95 -2.01 6.70
C ALA A 33 -1.69 -2.61 7.33
N ILE A 34 -0.51 -2.35 6.77
CA ILE A 34 0.74 -2.69 7.45
C ILE A 34 1.29 -1.38 8.03
N PRO A 35 1.09 -1.13 9.33
CA PRO A 35 1.54 0.11 9.94
C PRO A 35 3.06 0.20 9.91
N VAL A 36 3.57 1.41 9.73
CA VAL A 36 5.00 1.72 9.92
C VAL A 36 5.11 2.63 11.15
N PRO A 37 5.06 2.04 12.36
CA PRO A 37 5.13 2.84 13.58
C PRO A 37 6.46 3.58 13.65
N ASN A 38 6.43 4.79 14.20
CA ASN A 38 7.62 5.64 14.43
C ASN A 38 8.34 6.14 13.18
N ALA A 39 7.71 6.09 11.99
CA ALA A 39 8.23 6.81 10.83
C ALA A 39 8.15 8.32 11.08
N TYR A 40 9.23 9.04 10.82
CA TYR A 40 9.21 10.50 10.66
C TYR A 40 8.86 10.83 9.21
N ILE A 41 7.74 11.52 9.04
CA ILE A 41 7.19 11.87 7.73
C ILE A 41 7.09 13.40 7.66
N ASN A 42 7.72 14.00 6.67
CA ASN A 42 7.69 15.45 6.48
C ASN A 42 7.41 15.82 5.03
N PHE A 43 6.53 16.80 4.82
CA PHE A 43 6.35 17.45 3.52
C PHE A 43 6.95 18.85 3.56
N ALA A 44 7.85 19.14 2.61
CA ALA A 44 8.44 20.46 2.49
C ALA A 44 7.39 21.52 2.11
N GLY A 45 7.68 22.79 2.43
CA GLY A 45 6.90 23.92 1.91
C GLY A 45 6.95 23.99 0.38
N ALA A 46 5.97 24.65 -0.25
CA ALA A 46 5.82 24.62 -1.71
C ALA A 46 6.99 25.31 -2.43
N GLY A 47 7.67 26.25 -1.77
CA GLY A 47 8.85 26.92 -2.32
C GLY A 47 8.66 27.61 -3.69
N GLY A 48 7.42 27.76 -4.16
CA GLY A 48 7.08 28.23 -5.50
C GLY A 48 6.97 27.15 -6.58
N ASP A 49 7.21 25.87 -6.27
CA ASP A 49 6.94 24.74 -7.17
C ASP A 49 5.51 24.22 -6.98
N PHE A 50 4.70 24.38 -8.03
CA PHE A 50 3.30 23.94 -8.08
C PHE A 50 3.11 22.60 -8.79
N LYS A 51 4.18 21.97 -9.28
CA LYS A 51 4.16 20.70 -10.00
C LYS A 51 4.81 19.57 -9.21
N SER A 52 5.61 19.89 -8.20
CA SER A 52 6.22 18.87 -7.36
C SER A 52 6.26 19.24 -5.88
N ARG A 53 6.60 18.25 -5.06
CA ARG A 53 6.78 18.39 -3.61
C ARG A 53 7.95 17.53 -3.15
N GLN A 54 8.87 18.12 -2.41
CA GLN A 54 9.85 17.34 -1.65
C GLN A 54 9.21 16.80 -0.38
N ALA A 55 9.48 15.54 -0.06
CA ALA A 55 9.07 14.92 1.19
C ALA A 55 10.20 14.04 1.74
N THR A 56 10.19 13.82 3.05
CA THR A 56 11.14 12.94 3.74
C THR A 56 10.36 11.82 4.42
N PHE A 57 10.81 10.59 4.20
CA PHE A 57 10.34 9.41 4.91
C PHE A 57 11.54 8.80 5.63
N GLN A 58 11.55 8.86 6.96
CA GLN A 58 12.65 8.37 7.78
C GLN A 58 12.15 7.30 8.75
N VAL A 59 12.90 6.21 8.87
CA VAL A 59 12.63 5.11 9.81
C VAL A 59 13.85 4.80 10.66
N SER A 60 13.61 4.22 11.83
CA SER A 60 14.67 3.76 12.74
C SER A 60 15.28 2.40 12.35
N ASP A 61 14.66 1.68 11.40
CA ASP A 61 15.15 0.37 10.96
C ASP A 61 16.55 0.48 10.33
N GLN A 62 17.51 -0.27 10.87
CA GLN A 62 18.88 -0.32 10.33
C GLN A 62 18.98 -1.15 9.04
N THR A 63 18.08 -2.12 8.87
CA THR A 63 18.03 -2.96 7.67
C THR A 63 16.60 -3.05 7.16
N THR A 64 16.46 -3.07 5.84
CA THR A 64 15.14 -3.10 5.18
C THR A 64 14.85 -4.46 4.55
N ILE A 65 15.74 -5.44 4.75
CA ILE A 65 15.66 -6.79 4.18
C ILE A 65 14.83 -7.74 5.04
N THR A 66 14.56 -7.38 6.29
CA THR A 66 13.76 -8.17 7.24
C THR A 66 12.40 -8.47 6.65
N LYS A 67 12.09 -9.77 6.50
CA LYS A 67 10.75 -10.21 6.11
C LYS A 67 9.80 -9.99 7.27
N ILE A 68 8.65 -9.44 6.94
CA ILE A 68 7.53 -9.21 7.84
C ILE A 68 6.29 -9.92 7.28
N GLU A 69 5.12 -9.57 7.81
CA GLU A 69 3.85 -10.19 7.43
C GLU A 69 3.63 -10.25 5.91
N LYS A 70 2.87 -11.26 5.48
CA LYS A 70 2.45 -11.44 4.07
C LYS A 70 3.62 -11.59 3.08
N ASN A 71 4.80 -11.99 3.57
CA ASN A 71 6.03 -12.18 2.79
C ASN A 71 6.59 -10.88 2.16
N LEU A 72 6.22 -9.72 2.68
CA LEU A 72 6.87 -8.45 2.32
C LEU A 72 8.10 -8.25 3.19
N ARG A 73 9.09 -7.49 2.72
CA ARG A 73 10.17 -6.97 3.56
C ARG A 73 9.78 -5.57 4.05
N LEU A 74 10.46 -5.10 5.08
CA LEU A 74 10.33 -3.71 5.55
C LEU A 74 10.48 -2.71 4.39
N TYR A 75 11.40 -2.94 3.45
CA TYR A 75 11.55 -2.11 2.25
C TYR A 75 10.25 -1.95 1.44
N GLU A 76 9.55 -3.05 1.17
CA GLU A 76 8.27 -2.99 0.44
C GLU A 76 7.21 -2.23 1.21
N VAL A 77 7.16 -2.40 2.54
CA VAL A 77 6.16 -1.76 3.39
C VAL A 77 6.43 -0.26 3.55
N HIS A 78 7.68 0.14 3.62
CA HIS A 78 8.05 1.56 3.64
C HIS A 78 7.67 2.24 2.32
N LEU A 79 7.88 1.56 1.18
CA LEU A 79 7.42 2.05 -0.12
C LEU A 79 5.90 2.05 -0.25
N ALA A 80 5.19 1.05 0.30
CA ALA A 80 3.74 1.09 0.40
C ALA A 80 3.28 2.36 1.13
N LYS A 81 3.88 2.68 2.28
CA LYS A 81 3.54 3.87 3.05
C LYS A 81 3.79 5.17 2.29
N MET A 82 4.92 5.29 1.58
CA MET A 82 5.17 6.46 0.72
C MET A 82 4.15 6.59 -0.41
N ILE A 83 3.72 5.47 -1.01
CA ILE A 83 2.67 5.47 -2.04
C ILE A 83 1.31 5.87 -1.47
N GLU A 84 0.94 5.37 -0.29
CA GLU A 84 -0.28 5.73 0.44
C GLU A 84 -0.33 7.22 0.76
N LEU A 85 0.76 7.76 1.33
CA LEU A 85 0.89 9.19 1.60
C LEU A 85 0.82 10.03 0.32
N THR A 86 1.46 9.59 -0.77
CA THR A 86 1.32 10.25 -2.08
C THR A 86 -0.13 10.21 -2.56
N TYR A 87 -0.83 9.08 -2.41
CA TYR A 87 -2.22 8.95 -2.86
C TYR A 87 -3.16 9.94 -2.15
N ASP A 88 -3.15 9.99 -0.81
CA ASP A 88 -3.98 10.95 -0.07
C ASP A 88 -3.54 12.40 -0.32
N PHE A 89 -2.23 12.66 -0.39
CA PHE A 89 -1.74 14.00 -0.76
C PHE A 89 -2.23 14.41 -2.16
N CYS A 90 -2.50 13.46 -3.05
CA CYS A 90 -2.90 13.73 -4.42
C CYS A 90 -4.41 13.87 -4.64
N GLU A 91 -5.26 13.87 -3.61
CA GLU A 91 -6.72 13.92 -3.77
C GLU A 91 -7.18 15.01 -4.76
N ASP A 92 -6.75 16.25 -4.55
CA ASP A 92 -7.11 17.41 -5.38
C ASP A 92 -6.01 17.88 -6.36
N ARG A 93 -5.04 17.01 -6.68
CA ARG A 93 -3.86 17.39 -7.50
C ARG A 93 -3.89 16.81 -8.90
N ALA A 94 -3.22 17.49 -9.82
CA ALA A 94 -3.07 17.02 -11.20
C ALA A 94 -2.34 15.67 -11.26
N ALA A 95 -2.64 14.86 -12.27
CA ALA A 95 -2.08 13.52 -12.42
C ALA A 95 -0.55 13.52 -12.57
N ASP A 96 0.00 14.56 -13.18
CA ASP A 96 1.43 14.77 -13.40
C ASP A 96 2.16 15.38 -12.20
N TYR A 97 1.47 15.71 -11.10
CA TYR A 97 2.12 16.21 -9.90
C TYR A 97 2.97 15.10 -9.24
N ILE A 98 4.20 15.44 -8.83
CA ILE A 98 5.18 14.48 -8.31
C ILE A 98 5.51 14.76 -6.84
N VAL A 99 5.46 13.74 -5.99
CA VAL A 99 6.05 13.77 -4.65
C VAL A 99 7.39 13.05 -4.70
N HIS A 100 8.47 13.78 -4.44
CA HIS A 100 9.83 13.27 -4.39
C HIS A 100 10.19 12.91 -2.95
N TRP A 101 10.14 11.62 -2.65
CA TRP A 101 10.43 11.10 -1.32
C TRP A 101 11.92 10.84 -1.12
N ASN A 102 12.55 11.55 -0.20
CA ASN A 102 13.85 11.19 0.34
C ASN A 102 13.66 10.12 1.41
N TYR A 103 13.91 8.86 1.05
CA TYR A 103 13.80 7.74 1.97
C TYR A 103 15.11 7.57 2.75
N GLN A 104 15.03 7.54 4.07
CA GLN A 104 16.17 7.38 4.96
C GLN A 104 15.92 6.28 6.01
N ALA A 105 16.96 5.50 6.30
CA ALA A 105 16.98 4.43 7.29
C ALA A 105 18.02 4.72 8.37
N ASP A 106 18.03 3.92 9.46
CA ASP A 106 18.91 4.11 10.62
C ASP A 106 18.86 5.56 11.15
N ASP A 107 17.65 6.08 11.37
CA ASP A 107 17.40 7.45 11.87
C ASP A 107 18.04 8.55 11.02
N GLY A 108 18.01 8.38 9.70
CA GLY A 108 18.56 9.35 8.76
C GLY A 108 20.02 9.09 8.38
N LYS A 109 20.69 8.13 9.03
CA LYS A 109 22.12 7.83 8.78
C LYS A 109 22.36 7.09 7.48
N ILE A 110 21.36 6.46 6.88
CA ILE A 110 21.47 5.76 5.60
C ILE A 110 20.48 6.36 4.62
N PHE A 111 20.97 6.92 3.51
CA PHE A 111 20.11 7.38 2.43
C PHE A 111 19.69 6.18 1.57
N MET A 112 18.40 5.88 1.54
CA MET A 112 17.86 4.75 0.78
C MET A 112 17.49 5.13 -0.66
N GLY A 113 17.47 6.43 -0.97
CA GLY A 113 17.22 6.97 -2.30
C GLY A 113 16.13 8.03 -2.35
N ASN A 114 16.08 8.75 -3.46
CA ASN A 114 14.95 9.59 -3.83
C ASN A 114 13.97 8.81 -4.71
N PHE A 115 12.69 8.85 -4.35
CA PHE A 115 11.62 8.17 -5.08
C PHE A 115 10.62 9.20 -5.60
N PRO A 116 10.66 9.55 -6.90
CA PRO A 116 9.62 10.37 -7.51
C PRO A 116 8.35 9.53 -7.72
N LEU A 117 7.30 9.83 -6.95
CA LEU A 117 6.01 9.19 -7.06
C LEU A 117 4.99 10.20 -7.59
N SER A 118 4.51 9.99 -8.83
CA SER A 118 3.46 10.83 -9.39
C SER A 118 2.09 10.48 -8.80
N CYS A 119 1.18 11.45 -8.80
CA CYS A 119 -0.22 11.23 -8.44
C CYS A 119 -0.87 10.17 -9.32
N GLU A 120 -0.58 10.15 -10.62
CA GLU A 120 -1.04 9.11 -11.54
C GLU A 120 -0.57 7.72 -11.12
N LEU A 121 0.72 7.57 -10.80
CA LEU A 121 1.29 6.30 -10.37
C LEU A 121 0.60 5.80 -9.08
N ALA A 122 0.47 6.67 -8.08
CA ALA A 122 -0.18 6.31 -6.82
C ALA A 122 -1.63 5.85 -7.03
N ARG A 123 -2.43 6.60 -7.81
CA ARG A 123 -3.81 6.22 -8.16
C ARG A 123 -3.88 4.89 -8.90
N LYS A 124 -2.99 4.63 -9.86
CA LYS A 124 -2.92 3.35 -10.59
C LYS A 124 -2.59 2.17 -9.67
N ILE A 125 -1.70 2.38 -8.70
CA ILE A 125 -1.37 1.35 -7.70
C ILE A 125 -2.59 1.06 -6.82
N PHE A 126 -3.29 2.09 -6.32
CA PHE A 126 -4.54 1.90 -5.57
C PHE A 126 -5.65 1.22 -6.37
N GLN A 127 -5.81 1.57 -7.65
CA GLN A 127 -6.74 0.87 -8.55
C GLN A 127 -6.39 -0.62 -8.71
N ARG A 128 -5.10 -0.95 -8.78
CA ARG A 128 -4.63 -2.33 -8.97
C ARG A 128 -4.70 -3.18 -7.71
N PHE A 129 -4.30 -2.63 -6.56
CA PHE A 129 -4.17 -3.38 -5.31
C PHE A 129 -5.34 -3.18 -4.35
N GLY A 130 -6.23 -2.24 -4.63
CA GLY A 130 -7.39 -1.92 -3.81
C GLY A 130 -7.06 -0.94 -2.67
N THR A 131 -8.12 -0.38 -2.11
CA THR A 131 -8.06 0.52 -0.95
C THR A 131 -8.46 -0.24 0.31
N GLY A 132 -7.60 -0.22 1.31
CA GLY A 132 -7.79 -0.84 2.62
C GLY A 132 -8.47 0.10 3.60
N GLU A 133 -8.28 -0.16 4.89
CA GLU A 133 -8.78 0.70 5.97
C GLU A 133 -7.98 2.02 6.04
N ARG A 134 -8.54 3.04 6.69
CA ARG A 134 -7.77 4.26 6.95
C ARG A 134 -6.91 4.08 8.19
N GLU A 135 -5.64 4.48 8.10
CA GLU A 135 -4.68 4.43 9.20
C GLU A 135 -4.39 5.86 9.70
N LYS A 136 -4.29 6.04 11.02
CA LYS A 136 -3.84 7.31 11.60
C LYS A 136 -2.31 7.39 11.52
N VAL A 137 -1.79 8.42 10.87
CA VAL A 137 -0.36 8.71 10.75
C VAL A 137 -0.02 10.05 11.39
N THR A 138 1.24 10.20 11.78
CA THR A 138 1.81 11.44 12.30
C THR A 138 2.63 12.09 11.20
N LEU A 139 2.33 13.34 10.86
CA LEU A 139 3.03 14.11 9.84
C LEU A 139 3.65 15.36 10.46
N ASP A 140 4.86 15.70 10.07
CA ASP A 140 5.49 16.99 10.32
C ASP A 140 5.26 17.90 9.11
N TYR A 141 4.44 18.94 9.31
CA TYR A 141 4.34 20.05 8.37
C TYR A 141 5.11 21.25 8.92
N ARG A 142 6.35 21.40 8.46
CA ARG A 142 7.20 22.57 8.76
C ARG A 142 7.39 22.80 10.28
N GLY A 143 7.65 21.73 11.03
CA GLY A 143 7.83 21.72 12.48
C GLY A 143 6.52 21.64 13.27
N LYS A 144 5.36 21.60 12.60
CA LYS A 144 4.06 21.38 13.22
C LYS A 144 3.64 19.93 13.03
N ILE A 145 3.56 19.19 14.14
CA ILE A 145 3.01 17.84 14.14
C ILE A 145 1.50 17.90 13.93
N VAL A 146 1.01 17.13 12.96
CA VAL A 146 -0.41 16.90 12.71
C VAL A 146 -0.68 15.40 12.66
N TYR A 147 -1.93 15.03 12.89
CA TYR A 147 -2.39 13.67 12.74
C TYR A 147 -3.39 13.60 11.61
N GLU A 148 -3.16 12.71 10.66
CA GLU A 148 -4.04 12.50 9.53
C GLU A 148 -4.46 11.04 9.46
N HIS A 149 -5.68 10.80 8.98
CA HIS A 149 -6.08 9.47 8.58
C HIS A 149 -5.81 9.37 7.09
N ILE A 150 -5.06 8.36 6.65
CA ILE A 150 -4.73 8.12 5.24
C ILE A 150 -5.29 6.78 4.79
N ALA A 151 -5.66 6.64 3.52
CA ALA A 151 -6.04 5.37 2.92
C ALA A 151 -4.82 4.45 2.81
N THR A 152 -4.98 3.17 3.15
CA THR A 152 -3.90 2.18 2.97
C THR A 152 -4.14 1.31 1.73
N LEU A 153 -3.10 0.64 1.25
CA LEU A 153 -3.24 -0.37 0.21
C LEU A 153 -3.88 -1.63 0.78
N ALA A 154 -4.80 -2.24 0.03
CA ALA A 154 -5.44 -3.50 0.41
C ALA A 154 -4.53 -4.72 0.13
N LEU A 155 -3.34 -4.75 0.75
CA LEU A 155 -2.38 -5.83 0.56
C LEU A 155 -2.75 -7.07 1.40
N ASP A 156 -2.73 -8.23 0.76
CA ASP A 156 -3.01 -9.53 1.37
C ASP A 156 -2.06 -10.63 0.83
N SER A 157 -2.25 -11.87 1.25
CA SER A 157 -1.42 -12.99 0.79
C SER A 157 -1.55 -13.32 -0.70
N LYS A 158 -2.61 -12.84 -1.37
CA LYS A 158 -2.88 -13.09 -2.80
C LYS A 158 -2.14 -12.10 -3.68
N ASN A 159 -2.03 -10.84 -3.25
CA ASN A 159 -1.43 -9.76 -4.06
C ASN A 159 -0.06 -9.27 -3.58
N SER A 160 0.41 -9.62 -2.36
CA SER A 160 1.67 -9.10 -1.81
C SER A 160 2.90 -9.40 -2.68
N LYS A 161 2.97 -10.59 -3.29
CA LYS A 161 4.07 -10.93 -4.22
C LYS A 161 4.09 -10.03 -5.45
N GLN A 162 2.93 -9.73 -6.02
CA GLN A 162 2.83 -8.83 -7.17
C GLN A 162 3.21 -7.40 -6.79
N PHE A 163 2.82 -6.96 -5.59
CA PHE A 163 3.23 -5.66 -5.06
C PHE A 163 4.74 -5.59 -4.86
N ALA A 164 5.35 -6.62 -4.26
CA ALA A 164 6.80 -6.70 -4.08
C ALA A 164 7.54 -6.62 -5.43
N SER A 165 7.04 -7.31 -6.48
CA SER A 165 7.59 -7.21 -7.83
C SER A 165 7.46 -5.79 -8.42
N LEU A 166 6.32 -5.11 -8.21
CA LEU A 166 6.15 -3.72 -8.63
C LEU A 166 7.15 -2.80 -7.93
N VAL A 167 7.33 -2.96 -6.62
CA VAL A 167 8.28 -2.18 -5.83
C VAL A 167 9.71 -2.29 -6.41
N GLN A 168 10.11 -3.46 -6.91
CA GLN A 168 11.42 -3.62 -7.57
C GLN A 168 11.57 -2.80 -8.87
N THR A 169 10.47 -2.37 -9.49
CA THR A 169 10.50 -1.47 -10.66
C THR A 169 10.66 0.00 -10.27
N LEU A 170 10.37 0.35 -9.01
CA LEU A 170 10.54 1.70 -8.48
C LEU A 170 12.03 1.89 -8.13
N LYS A 171 12.80 2.38 -9.10
CA LYS A 171 14.24 2.56 -8.94
C LYS A 171 14.53 3.83 -8.12
N PRO A 172 15.26 3.73 -7.00
CA PRO A 172 15.71 4.91 -6.28
C PRO A 172 16.67 5.74 -7.12
N GLN A 173 16.63 7.06 -6.93
CA GLN A 173 17.53 8.01 -7.56
C GLN A 173 18.53 8.57 -6.54
N CYS A 174 19.70 8.98 -7.03
CA CYS A 174 20.62 9.81 -6.27
C CYS A 174 20.13 11.26 -6.27
N ILE A 175 20.58 12.05 -5.30
CA ILE A 175 20.34 13.50 -5.21
C ILE A 175 21.65 14.26 -5.19
N GLU A 176 21.62 15.51 -5.61
CA GLU A 176 22.75 16.44 -5.49
C GLU A 176 22.51 17.36 -4.29
N VAL A 177 23.42 17.35 -3.33
CA VAL A 177 23.39 18.23 -2.15
C VAL A 177 24.71 18.97 -2.09
N THR A 178 24.68 20.29 -2.27
CA THR A 178 25.87 21.17 -2.11
C THR A 178 27.09 20.66 -2.89
N LYS A 179 26.89 20.33 -4.18
CA LYS A 179 27.92 19.78 -5.11
C LYS A 179 28.40 18.36 -4.79
N LYS A 180 27.75 17.66 -3.86
CA LYS A 180 27.99 16.25 -3.57
C LYS A 180 26.77 15.42 -4.00
N LYS A 181 27.04 14.38 -4.77
CA LYS A 181 26.04 13.36 -5.10
C LYS A 181 25.88 12.41 -3.92
N ILE A 182 24.66 12.19 -3.48
CA ILE A 182 24.28 11.21 -2.45
C ILE A 182 23.40 10.15 -3.12
N CYS A 183 23.81 8.90 -3.04
CA CYS A 183 23.19 7.76 -3.69
C CYS A 183 22.67 6.73 -2.67
N PRO A 184 21.75 5.84 -3.09
CA PRO A 184 21.25 4.77 -2.23
C PRO A 184 22.37 3.95 -1.58
N GLY A 185 22.33 3.81 -0.25
CA GLY A 185 23.34 3.14 0.57
C GLY A 185 24.36 4.10 1.20
N ASP A 186 24.45 5.34 0.72
CA ASP A 186 25.38 6.33 1.29
C ASP A 186 24.96 6.72 2.72
N ARG A 187 25.96 7.07 3.53
CA ARG A 187 25.79 7.61 4.88
C ARG A 187 26.10 9.10 4.89
N PRO A 188 25.12 9.97 4.64
CA PRO A 188 25.36 11.40 4.59
C PRO A 188 25.68 11.95 5.99
N THR A 189 26.70 12.80 6.04
CA THR A 189 26.96 13.71 7.16
C THR A 189 26.43 15.07 6.73
N PHE A 190 25.26 15.45 7.26
CA PHE A 190 24.65 16.76 7.04
C PHE A 190 25.19 17.79 8.03
#